data_AF-A0A7X1C5V2-F1
#
_entry.id   AF-A0A7X1C5V2-F1
#
_cell.length_a   1.000
_cell.length_b   1.000
_cell.length_c   1.000
_cell.angle_alpha   90.00
_cell.angle_beta   90.00
_cell.angle_gamma   90.00
#
_symmetry.space_group_name_H-M   'P 1'
#
loop_
_entity.id
_entity.type
_entity.pdbx_description
1 polymer ?
#
loop_
_entity_poly.entity_id
_entity_poly.type
_entity_poly.pdbx_seq_one_letter_code
_entity_poly.pdbx_strand_id
1 'polypeptide(L)'
;MNWTRISSIIIVGFTAIGAIYGGLSFIFMPSGDLLSLSTGLLEDSLFVDYLIPGIFLFIFVGLFHLAALIYLLKKLPRTKEVMFAAAIVLAVWMIVQLFIIGYVFILQIIFLVIAFIEMFLAIQIKKQK
;
A
#
# COMPACT_ATOMS: atom_id res chain seq x y z
N MET A 1 17.99 -9.74 -14.95
CA MET A 1 17.18 -9.60 -13.71
C MET A 1 16.25 -10.80 -13.66
N ASN A 2 16.13 -11.53 -12.54
CA ASN A 2 15.24 -12.69 -12.48
C ASN A 2 13.77 -12.26 -12.47
N TRP A 3 12.88 -13.08 -13.04
CA TRP A 3 11.45 -12.80 -13.16
C TRP A 3 10.82 -12.31 -11.86
N THR A 4 11.11 -12.97 -10.73
CA THR A 4 10.64 -12.58 -9.39
C THR A 4 10.92 -11.11 -9.08
N ARG A 5 12.14 -10.62 -9.37
CA ARG A 5 12.52 -9.24 -9.06
C ARG A 5 11.85 -8.24 -9.98
N ILE A 6 11.70 -8.57 -11.26
CA ILE A 6 10.97 -7.71 -12.21
C ILE A 6 9.52 -7.57 -11.77
N SER A 7 8.84 -8.70 -11.49
CA SER A 7 7.47 -8.71 -10.98
C SER A 7 7.36 -7.92 -9.67
N SER A 8 8.31 -8.09 -8.74
CA SER A 8 8.33 -7.34 -7.48
C SER A 8 8.46 -5.83 -7.71
N ILE A 9 9.35 -5.39 -8.61
CA ILE A 9 9.53 -3.96 -8.92
C ILE A 9 8.24 -3.37 -9.48
N ILE A 10 7.58 -4.08 -10.38
CA ILE A 10 6.33 -3.61 -11.01
C ILE A 10 5.23 -3.49 -9.96
N ILE A 11 4.99 -4.55 -9.18
CA ILE A 11 3.88 -4.61 -8.23
C ILE A 11 4.11 -3.63 -7.07
N VAL A 12 5.29 -3.69 -6.42
CA VAL A 12 5.64 -2.79 -5.31
C VAL A 12 5.66 -1.33 -5.78
N GLY A 13 6.15 -1.07 -7.00
CA GLY A 13 6.15 0.27 -7.57
C GLY A 13 4.75 0.80 -7.84
N PHE A 14 3.86 -0.04 -8.36
CA PHE A 14 2.45 0.28 -8.54
C PHE A 14 1.77 0.61 -7.19
N THR A 15 1.98 -0.23 -6.17
CA THR A 15 1.46 0.01 -4.82
C THR A 15 2.00 1.31 -4.22
N ALA A 16 3.31 1.58 -4.34
CA ALA A 16 3.93 2.80 -3.84
C ALA A 16 3.32 4.05 -4.48
N ILE A 17 3.22 4.09 -5.80
CA ILE A 17 2.67 5.24 -6.54
C ILE A 17 1.20 5.44 -6.17
N GLY A 18 0.40 4.37 -6.17
CA GLY A 18 -1.02 4.44 -5.85
C GLY A 18 -1.28 4.93 -4.42
N ALA A 19 -0.53 4.41 -3.44
CA ALA A 19 -0.67 4.81 -2.04
C ALA A 19 -0.15 6.23 -1.78
N ILE A 20 0.94 6.66 -2.42
CA ILE A 20 1.43 8.05 -2.30
C ILE A 20 0.42 9.01 -2.92
N TYR A 21 -0.04 8.74 -4.14
CA TYR A 21 -1.02 9.57 -4.82
C TYR A 21 -2.34 9.63 -4.03
N GLY A 22 -2.91 8.47 -3.68
CA GLY A 22 -4.15 8.42 -2.92
C GLY A 22 -4.04 9.07 -1.54
N GLY A 23 -2.92 8.83 -0.84
CA GLY A 23 -2.66 9.41 0.48
C GLY A 23 -2.53 10.93 0.43
N LEU A 24 -1.76 11.46 -0.52
CA LEU A 24 -1.62 12.91 -0.70
C LEU A 24 -2.93 13.57 -1.13
N SER A 25 -3.71 12.93 -2.01
CA SER A 25 -5.04 13.43 -2.41
C SER A 25 -5.96 13.59 -1.19
N PHE A 26 -5.98 12.62 -0.29
CA PHE A 26 -6.76 12.71 0.95
C PHE A 26 -6.20 13.69 1.98
N ILE A 27 -4.87 13.87 2.04
CA ILE A 27 -4.26 14.87 2.93
C ILE A 27 -4.59 16.30 2.44
N PHE A 28 -4.50 16.56 1.14
CA PHE A 28 -4.74 17.89 0.59
C PHE A 28 -6.23 18.22 0.48
N MET A 29 -7.07 17.22 0.22
CA MET A 29 -8.52 17.37 0.13
C MET A 29 -9.22 16.27 0.93
N PRO A 30 -9.32 16.42 2.26
CA PRO A 30 -9.92 15.41 3.14
C PRO A 30 -11.39 15.10 2.86
N SER A 31 -12.11 15.96 2.12
CA SER A 31 -13.48 15.67 1.64
C SER A 31 -13.53 14.47 0.68
N GLY A 32 -12.41 14.13 0.03
CA GLY A 32 -12.33 13.08 -0.99
C GLY A 32 -12.52 13.60 -2.42
N ASP A 33 -12.80 14.89 -2.62
CA ASP A 33 -13.18 15.45 -3.93
C ASP A 33 -12.11 15.25 -5.01
N LEU A 34 -10.82 15.28 -4.64
CA LEU A 34 -9.72 15.02 -5.59
C LEU A 34 -9.78 13.63 -6.23
N LEU A 35 -10.42 12.67 -5.56
CA LEU A 35 -10.65 11.31 -6.07
C LEU A 35 -12.12 11.08 -6.44
N SER A 36 -12.93 12.15 -6.52
CA SER A 36 -14.38 12.07 -6.77
C SER A 36 -15.11 11.19 -5.74
N LEU A 37 -14.64 11.20 -4.50
CA LEU A 37 -15.25 10.49 -3.37
C LEU A 37 -15.99 11.48 -2.47
N SER A 38 -16.99 10.98 -1.75
CA SER A 38 -17.72 11.72 -0.72
C SER A 38 -17.42 11.11 0.64
N THR A 39 -17.42 11.92 1.71
CA THR A 39 -17.32 11.45 3.09
C THR A 39 -18.53 10.59 3.52
N GLY A 40 -19.62 10.55 2.75
CA GLY A 40 -20.73 9.61 3.01
C GLY A 40 -20.32 8.13 3.00
N LEU A 41 -19.20 7.77 2.36
CA LEU A 41 -18.65 6.40 2.44
C LEU A 41 -18.05 6.07 3.82
N LEU A 42 -17.95 7.06 4.71
CA LEU A 42 -17.40 6.96 6.06
C LEU A 42 -18.49 7.06 7.15
N GLU A 43 -19.78 7.15 6.79
CA GLU A 43 -20.88 7.47 7.71
C GLU A 43 -20.98 6.52 8.92
N ASP A 44 -20.71 5.23 8.71
CA ASP A 44 -20.71 4.20 9.75
C ASP A 44 -19.32 3.95 10.38
N SER A 45 -18.33 4.78 10.05
CA SER A 45 -16.94 4.60 10.44
C SER A 45 -16.51 5.51 11.59
N LEU A 46 -15.31 5.27 12.11
CA LEU A 46 -14.68 6.13 13.13
C LEU A 46 -14.07 7.43 12.54
N PHE A 47 -14.15 7.63 11.22
CA PHE A 47 -13.54 8.76 10.52
C PHE A 47 -14.58 9.78 10.07
N VAL A 48 -14.35 11.05 10.40
CA VAL A 48 -15.19 12.17 9.93
C VAL A 48 -14.88 12.52 8.47
N ASP A 49 -13.62 12.38 8.07
CA ASP A 49 -13.11 12.67 6.73
C ASP A 49 -11.94 11.72 6.38
N TYR A 50 -11.35 11.91 5.20
CA TYR A 50 -10.28 11.05 4.72
C TYR A 50 -8.87 11.45 5.22
N LEU A 51 -8.71 12.47 6.08
CA LEU A 51 -7.38 12.94 6.47
C LEU A 51 -6.58 11.84 7.17
N ILE A 52 -7.16 11.21 8.19
CA ILE A 52 -6.49 10.13 8.95
C ILE A 52 -6.19 8.94 8.02
N PRO A 53 -7.17 8.39 7.25
CA PRO A 53 -6.88 7.39 6.23
C PRO A 53 -5.78 7.79 5.24
N GLY A 54 -5.75 9.05 4.81
CA GLY A 54 -4.78 9.61 3.88
C GLY A 54 -3.36 9.61 4.44
N ILE A 55 -3.20 10.04 5.69
CA ILE A 55 -1.90 9.99 6.40
C ILE A 55 -1.41 8.55 6.51
N PHE A 56 -2.29 7.62 6.90
CA PHE A 56 -1.91 6.21 7.02
C PHE A 56 -1.48 5.62 5.67
N LEU A 57 -2.27 5.89 4.62
CA LEU A 57 -1.98 5.44 3.27
C LEU A 57 -0.68 6.05 2.73
N PHE A 58 -0.42 7.34 2.95
CA PHE A 58 0.82 8.00 2.50
C PHE A 58 2.05 7.47 3.25
N ILE A 59 2.02 7.49 4.58
CA ILE A 59 3.20 7.19 5.41
C ILE A 59 3.46 5.70 5.46
N PHE A 60 2.49 4.91 5.92
CA PHE A 60 2.73 3.50 6.20
C PHE A 60 2.71 2.67 4.93
N VAL A 61 1.77 2.90 4.03
CA VAL A 61 1.74 2.14 2.78
C VAL A 61 2.70 2.76 1.77
N GLY A 62 2.53 4.03 1.42
CA GLY A 62 3.32 4.71 0.39
C GLY A 62 4.82 4.68 0.64
N LEU A 63 5.29 5.20 1.77
CA LEU A 63 6.73 5.30 2.03
C LEU A 63 7.41 3.94 2.27
N PHE A 64 6.72 2.96 2.88
CA PHE A 64 7.30 1.62 3.04
C PHE A 64 7.44 0.91 1.70
N HIS A 65 6.46 1.02 0.80
CA HIS A 65 6.57 0.44 -0.54
C HIS A 65 7.61 1.19 -1.38
N LEU A 66 7.72 2.52 -1.23
CA LEU A 66 8.80 3.28 -1.86
C LEU A 66 10.18 2.82 -1.36
N ALA A 67 10.33 2.57 -0.05
CA ALA A 67 11.55 2.00 0.49
C ALA A 67 11.82 0.60 -0.08
N ALA A 68 10.83 -0.29 -0.11
CA ALA A 68 10.96 -1.62 -0.71
C ALA A 68 11.36 -1.55 -2.20
N LEU A 69 10.78 -0.62 -2.96
CA LEU A 69 11.14 -0.35 -4.35
C LEU A 69 12.60 0.08 -4.49
N ILE A 70 13.07 1.01 -3.64
CA ILE A 70 14.48 1.44 -3.62
C ILE A 70 15.41 0.27 -3.33
N TYR A 71 15.08 -0.58 -2.35
CA TYR A 71 15.85 -1.79 -2.03
C TYR A 71 15.89 -2.77 -3.20
N LEU A 72 14.75 -2.97 -3.88
CA LEU A 72 14.64 -3.80 -5.07
C LEU A 72 15.49 -3.26 -6.23
N LEU A 73 15.45 -1.96 -6.51
CA LEU A 73 16.20 -1.35 -7.61
C LEU A 73 17.71 -1.32 -7.35
N LYS A 74 18.12 -0.91 -6.13
CA LYS A 74 19.54 -0.77 -5.74
C LYS A 74 20.19 -2.08 -5.29
N LYS A 75 19.43 -3.17 -5.20
CA LYS A 75 19.92 -4.48 -4.74
C LYS A 75 20.55 -4.45 -3.36
N LEU A 76 19.92 -3.70 -2.45
CA LEU A 76 20.42 -3.55 -1.09
C LEU A 76 20.32 -4.84 -0.28
N PRO A 77 21.21 -5.03 0.73
CA PRO A 77 21.01 -6.09 1.72
C PRO A 77 19.65 -5.89 2.39
N ARG A 78 19.04 -6.98 2.84
CA ARG A 78 17.70 -7.01 3.47
C ARG A 78 16.50 -6.65 2.56
N THR A 79 16.67 -6.70 1.23
CA THR A 79 15.55 -6.46 0.28
C THR A 79 14.33 -7.32 0.60
N LYS A 80 14.53 -8.59 0.96
CA LYS A 80 13.45 -9.53 1.28
C LYS A 80 12.67 -9.07 2.52
N GLU A 81 13.37 -8.68 3.58
CA GLU A 81 12.80 -8.29 4.85
C GLU A 81 12.02 -6.98 4.73
N VAL A 82 12.57 -5.98 4.03
CA VAL A 82 11.89 -4.69 3.79
C VAL A 82 10.65 -4.87 2.92
N MET A 83 10.75 -5.65 1.84
CA MET A 83 9.61 -5.94 0.96
C MET A 83 8.51 -6.71 1.70
N PHE A 84 8.87 -7.71 2.51
CA PHE A 84 7.91 -8.48 3.29
C PHE A 84 7.21 -7.61 4.35
N ALA A 85 7.96 -6.72 5.01
CA ALA A 85 7.39 -5.77 5.96
C ALA A 85 6.42 -4.78 5.29
N ALA A 86 6.76 -4.24 4.11
CA ALA A 86 5.86 -3.39 3.33
C ALA A 86 4.55 -4.11 2.98
N ALA A 87 4.64 -5.37 2.53
CA ALA A 87 3.48 -6.19 2.22
C ALA A 87 2.59 -6.47 3.45
N ILE A 88 3.18 -6.69 4.64
CA ILE A 88 2.42 -6.81 5.90
C ILE A 88 1.66 -5.52 6.19
N VAL A 89 2.33 -4.36 6.05
CA VAL A 89 1.69 -3.07 6.28
C VAL A 89 0.50 -2.86 5.34
N LEU A 90 0.63 -3.22 4.05
CA LEU A 90 -0.50 -3.17 3.11
C LEU A 90 -1.65 -4.08 3.55
N ALA A 91 -1.36 -5.35 3.89
CA ALA A 91 -2.38 -6.31 4.31
C ALA A 91 -3.12 -5.82 5.56
N VAL A 92 -2.38 -5.39 6.59
CA VAL A 92 -2.94 -4.86 7.83
C VAL A 92 -3.80 -3.64 7.54
N TRP A 93 -3.35 -2.71 6.70
CA TRP A 93 -4.12 -1.53 6.36
C TRP A 93 -5.44 -1.87 5.65
N MET A 94 -5.42 -2.78 4.66
CA MET A 94 -6.64 -3.21 3.97
C MET A 94 -7.62 -3.90 4.91
N ILE A 95 -7.13 -4.74 5.82
CA ILE A 95 -7.96 -5.40 6.83
C ILE A 95 -8.58 -4.38 7.79
N VAL A 96 -7.78 -3.45 8.32
CA VAL A 96 -8.25 -2.39 9.22
C VAL A 96 -9.32 -1.53 8.54
N GLN A 97 -9.10 -1.14 7.27
CA GLN A 97 -10.10 -0.37 6.53
C GLN A 97 -11.41 -1.16 6.34
N LEU A 98 -11.35 -2.45 6.00
CA LEU A 98 -12.54 -3.28 5.87
C LEU A 98 -13.31 -3.41 7.19
N PHE A 99 -12.62 -3.42 8.34
CA PHE A 99 -13.28 -3.47 9.65
C PHE A 99 -13.87 -2.12 10.09
N ILE A 100 -13.19 -1.00 9.79
CA ILE A 100 -13.62 0.33 10.27
C ILE A 100 -14.63 0.98 9.32
N ILE A 101 -14.41 0.87 8.01
CA ILE A 101 -15.22 1.55 6.97
C ILE A 101 -16.20 0.57 6.32
N GLY A 102 -15.91 -0.73 6.36
CA GLY A 102 -16.65 -1.74 5.61
C GLY A 102 -16.11 -1.94 4.20
N TYR A 103 -16.82 -2.77 3.43
CA TYR A 103 -16.53 -3.00 2.02
C TYR A 103 -17.20 -1.92 1.17
N VAL A 104 -16.38 -1.10 0.53
CA VAL A 104 -16.82 0.03 -0.30
C VAL A 104 -16.42 -0.17 -1.75
N PHE A 105 -15.19 -0.62 -2.00
CA PHE A 105 -14.65 -0.79 -3.35
C PHE A 105 -13.90 -2.10 -3.51
N ILE A 106 -13.98 -2.66 -4.72
CA ILE A 106 -13.21 -3.86 -5.10
C ILE A 106 -11.69 -3.67 -4.93
N LEU A 107 -11.21 -2.42 -4.99
CA LEU A 107 -9.81 -2.09 -4.77
C LEU A 107 -9.31 -2.57 -3.39
N GLN A 108 -10.14 -2.55 -2.34
CA GLN A 108 -9.73 -3.03 -1.02
C GLN A 108 -9.33 -4.51 -1.07
N ILE A 109 -10.11 -5.32 -1.79
CA ILE A 109 -9.84 -6.75 -1.97
C ILE A 109 -8.66 -6.98 -2.90
N ILE A 110 -8.56 -6.22 -4.00
CA ILE A 110 -7.43 -6.31 -4.93
C ILE A 110 -6.11 -6.01 -4.22
N PHE A 111 -6.05 -4.93 -3.43
CA PHE A 111 -4.82 -4.57 -2.71
C PHE A 111 -4.50 -5.54 -1.57
N LEU A 112 -5.51 -6.14 -0.93
CA LEU A 112 -5.28 -7.23 0.03
C LEU A 112 -4.65 -8.46 -0.66
N VAL A 113 -5.13 -8.84 -1.85
CA VAL A 113 -4.53 -9.92 -2.64
C VAL A 113 -3.12 -9.55 -3.10
N ILE A 114 -2.90 -8.31 -3.54
CA ILE A 114 -1.57 -7.80 -3.89
C ILE A 114 -0.61 -7.93 -2.70
N ALA A 115 -1.06 -7.63 -1.48
CA ALA A 115 -0.23 -7.79 -0.29
C ALA A 115 0.27 -9.24 -0.13
N PHE A 116 -0.60 -10.24 -0.31
CA PHE A 116 -0.21 -11.64 -0.24
C PHE A 116 0.73 -12.05 -1.39
N ILE A 117 0.50 -11.52 -2.60
CA ILE A 117 1.41 -11.73 -3.74
C ILE A 117 2.79 -11.13 -3.45
N GLU A 118 2.86 -9.93 -2.90
CA GLU A 118 4.11 -9.29 -2.52
C GLU A 118 4.84 -10.09 -1.42
N MET A 119 4.13 -10.60 -0.40
CA MET A 119 4.72 -11.49 0.61
C MET A 119 5.34 -12.74 -0.03
N PHE A 120 4.61 -13.38 -0.94
CA PHE A 120 5.08 -14.58 -1.65
C PHE A 120 6.33 -14.28 -2.49
N LEU A 121 6.32 -13.19 -3.26
CA LEU A 121 7.46 -12.76 -4.07
C LEU A 121 8.67 -12.40 -3.20
N ALA A 122 8.45 -11.71 -2.07
CA ALA A 122 9.51 -11.34 -1.14
C ALA A 122 10.26 -12.59 -0.61
N ILE A 123 9.54 -13.66 -0.28
CA ILE A 123 10.15 -14.92 0.20
C ILE A 123 11.10 -15.53 -0.84
N GLN A 124 10.79 -15.38 -2.13
CA GLN A 124 11.59 -15.87 -3.26
C GLN A 124 12.79 -14.99 -3.61
N ILE A 125 12.89 -13.76 -3.08
CA ILE A 125 14.04 -12.90 -3.31
C ILE A 125 15.28 -13.51 -2.65
N LYS A 126 16.30 -13.80 -3.48
CA LYS A 126 17.61 -14.26 -3.00
C LYS A 126 18.28 -13.16 -2.18
N LYS A 127 18.88 -13.56 -1.06
CA LYS A 127 19.68 -12.68 -0.20
C LYS A 127 20.77 -12.00 -1.03
N GLN A 128 20.81 -10.67 -0.99
CA GLN A 128 21.89 -9.91 -1.61
C GLN A 128 23.10 -9.96 -0.65
N LYS A 129 24.29 -10.18 -1.20
CA LYS A 129 25.55 -10.13 -0.44
C LYS A 129 25.97 -8.68 -0.22
#